data_AF-M5C9A5-F1
#
_entry.id   AF-M5C9A5-F1
#
_cell.length_a   1.000
_cell.length_b   1.000
_cell.length_c   1.000
_cell.angle_alpha   90.00
_cell.angle_beta   90.00
_cell.angle_gamma   90.00
#
_symmetry.space_group_name_H-M   'P 1'
#
loop_
_entity.id
_entity.type
_entity.pdbx_description
1 polymer ?
#
loop_
_entity_poly.entity_id
_entity_poly.type
_entity_poly.pdbx_seq_one_letter_code
_entity_poly.pdbx_strand_id
1 'polypeptide(L)'
;MSGWLRLSVTQFETEEDVITYLLVNMEGSASAWALPHLAKLGTDKATIRTVNNFDKAFKRAFFDLDKQQAAEQKITTLNQTTTAAAYATEFCTLLMSLNWNDAALRAQFYKGLHWHVKQQLAQKEDQPQDLEALITAAI
;
A
#
# COMPACT_ATOMS: atom_id res chain seq x y z
N MET A 1 -0.71 11.82 7.44
CA MET A 1 -1.75 12.83 7.09
C MET A 1 -1.45 13.33 5.69
N SER A 2 -2.37 13.15 4.74
CA SER A 2 -2.21 13.58 3.34
C SER A 2 -2.20 15.12 3.24
N GLY A 3 -1.38 15.68 2.34
CA GLY A 3 -1.15 17.13 2.22
C GLY A 3 -2.38 17.99 1.93
N TRP A 4 -3.44 17.40 1.34
CA TRP A 4 -4.71 18.07 1.08
C TRP A 4 -5.48 18.43 2.35
N LEU A 5 -5.42 17.60 3.39
CA LEU A 5 -6.09 17.89 4.68
C LEU A 5 -5.51 19.14 5.37
N ARG A 6 -4.25 19.49 5.10
CA ARG A 6 -3.64 20.71 5.66
C ARG A 6 -4.17 21.99 5.01
N LEU A 7 -4.58 21.93 3.74
CA LEU A 7 -5.06 23.09 2.99
C LEU A 7 -6.55 23.37 3.22
N SER A 8 -7.32 22.36 3.63
CA SER A 8 -8.76 22.47 3.90
C SER A 8 -9.12 22.70 5.37
N VAL A 9 -8.17 22.69 6.30
CA VAL A 9 -8.40 23.01 7.74
C VAL A 9 -8.99 24.41 7.94
N THR A 10 -8.84 25.32 6.98
CA THR A 10 -9.48 26.65 7.01
C THR A 10 -10.92 26.66 6.48
N GLN A 11 -11.41 25.57 5.89
CA GLN A 11 -12.74 25.45 5.29
C GLN A 11 -13.72 24.61 6.13
N PHE A 12 -13.22 23.85 7.10
CA PHE A 12 -14.03 22.98 7.96
C PHE A 12 -13.74 23.32 9.42
N GLU A 13 -14.80 23.61 10.19
CA GLU A 13 -14.67 24.02 11.60
C GLU A 13 -14.46 22.82 12.52
N THR A 14 -14.94 21.63 12.12
CA THR A 14 -14.87 20.40 12.92
C THR A 14 -14.45 19.17 12.11
N GLU A 15 -13.95 18.13 12.80
CA GLU A 15 -13.69 16.83 12.14
C GLU A 15 -14.99 16.20 11.59
N GLU A 16 -16.14 16.50 12.19
CA GLU A 16 -17.44 16.03 11.73
C GLU A 16 -17.81 16.65 10.37
N ASP A 17 -17.50 17.93 10.14
CA ASP A 17 -17.71 18.57 8.83
C ASP A 17 -16.84 17.93 7.75
N VAL A 18 -15.58 17.61 8.09
CA VAL A 18 -14.68 16.91 7.17
C VAL A 18 -15.22 15.52 6.82
N ILE A 19 -15.69 14.76 7.81
CA ILE A 19 -16.24 13.42 7.59
C ILE A 19 -17.55 13.48 6.79
N THR A 20 -18.42 14.43 7.10
CA THR A 20 -19.67 14.65 6.36
C THR A 20 -19.37 14.97 4.92
N TYR A 21 -18.43 15.88 4.66
CA TYR A 21 -17.98 16.20 3.32
C TYR A 21 -17.42 14.97 2.60
N LEU A 22 -16.53 14.20 3.23
CA LEU A 22 -15.96 12.99 2.64
C LEU A 22 -17.04 11.96 2.28
N LEU A 23 -18.02 11.73 3.16
CA LEU A 23 -19.08 10.73 2.94
C LEU A 23 -20.10 11.17 1.88
N VAL A 24 -20.47 12.46 1.83
CA VAL A 24 -21.44 12.99 0.83
C VAL A 24 -20.83 13.02 -0.58
N ASN A 25 -19.53 13.22 -0.71
CA ASN A 25 -18.85 13.23 -2.01
C ASN A 25 -18.46 11.82 -2.53
N MET A 26 -18.96 10.75 -1.90
CA MET A 26 -18.75 9.39 -2.40
C MET A 26 -19.70 9.10 -3.56
N GLU A 27 -19.17 8.57 -4.66
CA GLU A 27 -19.94 8.23 -5.86
C GLU A 27 -19.91 6.73 -6.14
N GLY A 28 -20.82 6.26 -7.01
CA GLY A 28 -20.90 4.86 -7.43
C GLY A 28 -21.08 3.90 -6.26
N SER A 29 -20.34 2.79 -6.25
CA SER A 29 -20.40 1.78 -5.17
C SER A 29 -20.00 2.33 -3.80
N ALA A 30 -19.19 3.40 -3.75
CA ALA A 30 -18.78 4.01 -2.49
C ALA A 30 -19.90 4.80 -1.81
N SER A 31 -20.87 5.33 -2.59
CA SER A 31 -22.05 6.01 -2.06
C SER A 31 -22.90 5.06 -1.20
N ALA A 32 -23.12 3.83 -1.67
CA ALA A 32 -23.89 2.82 -0.96
C ALA A 32 -23.24 2.43 0.38
N TRP A 33 -21.90 2.40 0.42
CA TRP A 33 -21.15 2.20 1.67
C TRP A 33 -21.25 3.40 2.61
N ALA A 34 -21.29 4.64 2.09
CA ALA A 34 -21.34 5.86 2.89
C ALA A 34 -22.69 6.09 3.58
N LEU A 35 -23.81 5.71 2.94
CA LEU A 35 -25.18 5.90 3.45
C LEU A 35 -25.41 5.47 4.92
N PRO A 36 -25.04 4.24 5.36
CA PRO A 36 -25.23 3.84 6.75
C PRO A 36 -24.35 4.61 7.74
N HIS A 37 -23.26 5.22 7.29
CA HIS A 37 -22.41 6.07 8.12
C HIS A 37 -22.99 7.49 8.22
N LEU A 38 -23.49 8.05 7.10
CA LEU A 38 -24.21 9.33 7.06
C LEU A 38 -25.42 9.33 7.98
N ALA A 39 -26.23 8.26 7.95
CA ALA A 39 -27.41 8.15 8.80
C ALA A 39 -27.11 8.09 10.31
N LYS A 40 -25.85 7.85 10.71
CA LYS A 40 -25.42 7.75 12.10
C LYS A 40 -24.61 8.97 12.57
N LEU A 41 -24.25 9.89 11.67
CA LEU A 41 -23.56 11.13 12.04
C LEU A 41 -24.40 11.96 13.03
N GLY A 42 -23.74 12.70 13.92
CA GLY A 42 -24.40 13.43 15.01
C GLY A 42 -25.04 12.57 16.11
N THR A 43 -24.91 11.24 16.05
CA THR A 43 -25.49 10.32 17.07
C THR A 43 -24.40 9.58 17.85
N ASP A 44 -24.76 9.08 19.03
CA ASP A 44 -23.87 8.23 19.84
C ASP A 44 -23.43 6.95 19.12
N LYS A 45 -24.15 6.53 18.07
CA LYS A 45 -23.89 5.33 17.27
C LYS A 45 -22.89 5.57 16.12
N ALA A 46 -22.38 6.79 15.95
CA ALA A 46 -21.35 7.11 14.96
C ALA A 46 -20.04 6.38 15.27
N THR A 47 -19.59 5.51 14.36
CA THR A 47 -18.30 4.80 14.46
C THR A 47 -17.15 5.56 13.78
N ILE A 48 -17.48 6.40 12.79
CA ILE A 48 -16.53 7.25 12.07
C ILE A 48 -16.71 8.68 12.59
N ARG A 49 -15.92 9.04 13.61
CA ARG A 49 -15.95 10.37 14.25
C ARG A 49 -14.69 11.20 14.00
N THR A 50 -13.66 10.57 13.45
CA THR A 50 -12.39 11.21 13.13
C THR A 50 -11.96 10.82 11.72
N VAL A 51 -11.12 11.65 11.11
CA VAL A 51 -10.54 11.35 9.77
C VAL A 51 -9.75 10.04 9.80
N ASN A 52 -9.11 9.70 10.92
CA ASN A 52 -8.41 8.43 11.09
C ASN A 52 -9.37 7.22 11.12
N ASN A 53 -10.53 7.36 11.78
CA ASN A 53 -11.54 6.30 11.75
C ASN A 53 -12.13 6.14 10.35
N PHE A 54 -12.31 7.25 9.63
CA PHE A 54 -12.75 7.24 8.24
C PHE A 54 -11.75 6.49 7.37
N ASP A 55 -10.46 6.86 7.40
CA ASP A 55 -9.41 6.22 6.60
C ASP A 55 -9.34 4.70 6.86
N LYS A 56 -9.44 4.28 8.13
CA LYS A 56 -9.46 2.85 8.49
C LYS A 56 -10.71 2.14 7.97
N ALA A 57 -11.90 2.73 8.13
CA ALA A 57 -13.15 2.13 7.69
C ALA A 57 -13.22 2.05 6.16
N PHE A 58 -12.81 3.12 5.48
CA PHE A 58 -12.72 3.20 4.03
C PHE A 58 -11.73 2.16 3.49
N LYS A 59 -10.53 2.08 4.09
CA LYS A 59 -9.55 1.05 3.73
C LYS A 59 -10.09 -0.36 3.91
N ARG A 60 -10.79 -0.66 5.01
CA ARG A 60 -11.42 -1.99 5.19
C ARG A 60 -12.51 -2.31 4.19
N ALA A 61 -13.25 -1.30 3.73
CA ALA A 61 -14.36 -1.50 2.81
C ALA A 61 -13.92 -1.69 1.36
N PHE A 62 -12.82 -1.05 0.96
CA PHE A 62 -12.38 -1.00 -0.44
C PHE A 62 -11.02 -1.63 -0.70
N PHE A 63 -10.18 -1.79 0.34
CA PHE A 63 -8.87 -2.43 0.24
C PHE A 63 -8.89 -3.74 1.02
N ASP A 64 -8.27 -4.76 0.44
CA ASP A 64 -8.02 -6.02 1.13
C ASP A 64 -6.79 -5.87 2.02
N LEU A 65 -6.98 -5.24 3.19
CA LEU A 65 -5.91 -4.96 4.15
C LEU A 65 -5.22 -6.24 4.63
N ASP A 66 -5.96 -7.34 4.74
CA ASP A 66 -5.41 -8.63 5.13
C ASP A 66 -4.49 -9.19 4.03
N LYS A 67 -4.90 -9.11 2.75
CA LYS A 67 -4.02 -9.46 1.62
C LYS A 67 -2.79 -8.57 1.53
N GLN A 68 -2.95 -7.26 1.70
CA GLN A 68 -1.80 -6.34 1.68
C GLN A 68 -0.84 -6.63 2.84
N GLN A 69 -1.34 -6.80 4.06
CA GLN A 69 -0.52 -7.12 5.23
C GLN A 69 0.17 -8.47 5.09
N ALA A 70 -0.53 -9.49 4.57
CA ALA A 70 0.06 -10.79 4.26
C ALA A 70 1.16 -10.67 3.20
N ALA A 71 0.94 -9.86 2.15
CA ALA A 71 1.95 -9.59 1.12
C ALA A 71 3.17 -8.87 1.70
N GLU A 72 2.98 -7.88 2.57
CA GLU A 72 4.06 -7.14 3.26
C GLU A 72 4.89 -8.07 4.17
N GLN A 73 4.23 -8.93 4.94
CA GLN A 73 4.91 -9.93 5.78
C GLN A 73 5.65 -10.97 4.94
N LYS A 74 5.04 -11.42 3.85
CA LYS A 74 5.65 -12.44 2.98
C LYS A 74 6.84 -11.87 2.21
N ILE A 75 6.74 -10.66 1.66
CA ILE A 75 7.85 -10.06 0.88
C ILE A 75 9.05 -9.72 1.76
N THR A 76 8.83 -9.33 3.02
CA THR A 76 9.91 -8.99 3.97
C THR A 76 10.73 -10.21 4.42
N THR A 77 10.11 -11.39 4.40
CA THR A 77 10.71 -12.68 4.77
C THR A 77 11.12 -13.52 3.56
N LEU A 78 10.77 -13.09 2.34
CA LEU A 78 11.08 -13.78 1.11
C LEU A 78 12.60 -13.79 0.85
N ASN A 79 13.15 -15.00 0.68
CA ASN A 79 14.54 -15.22 0.31
C ASN A 79 14.61 -16.22 -0.85
N GLN A 80 15.62 -16.07 -1.70
CA GLN A 80 15.92 -17.03 -2.75
C GLN A 80 16.40 -18.35 -2.14
N THR A 81 15.55 -19.37 -2.18
CA THR A 81 15.85 -20.74 -1.72
C THR A 81 16.24 -21.68 -2.85
N THR A 82 15.85 -21.36 -4.09
CA THR A 82 16.10 -22.16 -5.28
C THR A 82 16.70 -21.29 -6.40
N THR A 83 16.04 -21.18 -7.55
CA THR A 83 16.52 -20.38 -8.68
C THR A 83 16.14 -18.90 -8.52
N ALA A 84 16.94 -18.01 -9.11
CA ALA A 84 16.64 -16.58 -9.11
C ALA A 84 15.33 -16.28 -9.86
N ALA A 85 15.03 -17.02 -10.93
CA ALA A 85 13.78 -16.90 -11.67
C ALA A 85 12.53 -17.28 -10.85
N ALA A 86 12.62 -18.35 -10.05
CA ALA A 86 11.53 -18.75 -9.16
C ALA A 86 11.30 -17.70 -8.07
N TYR A 87 12.39 -17.21 -7.46
CA TYR A 87 12.33 -16.11 -6.50
C TYR A 87 11.73 -14.84 -7.11
N ALA A 88 12.16 -14.45 -8.31
CA ALA A 88 11.63 -13.27 -9.00
C ALA A 88 10.14 -13.39 -9.31
N THR A 89 9.67 -14.57 -9.71
CA THR A 89 8.26 -14.83 -9.97
C THR A 89 7.42 -14.66 -8.69
N GLU A 90 7.89 -15.21 -7.57
CA GLU A 90 7.22 -15.07 -6.28
C GLU A 90 7.21 -13.60 -5.80
N PHE A 91 8.34 -12.90 -5.97
CA PHE A 91 8.46 -11.48 -5.64
C PHE A 91 7.48 -10.62 -6.47
N CYS A 92 7.44 -10.81 -7.80
CA CYS A 92 6.51 -10.11 -8.69
C CYS A 92 5.04 -10.37 -8.37
N THR A 93 4.70 -11.59 -7.94
CA THR A 93 3.34 -11.93 -7.52
C THR A 93 2.90 -11.14 -6.29
N LEU A 94 3.79 -10.96 -5.31
CA LEU A 94 3.51 -10.17 -4.11
C LEU A 94 3.41 -8.67 -4.41
N LEU A 95 4.20 -8.21 -5.37
CA LEU A 95 4.22 -6.83 -5.84
C LEU A 95 2.86 -6.29 -6.27
N MET A 96 2.03 -7.14 -6.88
CA MET A 96 0.67 -6.76 -7.30
C MET A 96 -0.24 -6.33 -6.15
N SER A 97 0.10 -6.70 -4.91
CA SER A 97 -0.66 -6.38 -3.70
C SER A 97 0.06 -5.36 -2.80
N LEU A 98 1.16 -4.77 -3.27
CA LEU A 98 2.01 -3.86 -2.49
C LEU A 98 2.00 -2.45 -3.08
N ASN A 99 2.02 -1.45 -2.19
CA ASN A 99 2.09 -0.04 -2.58
C ASN A 99 3.45 0.59 -2.22
N TRP A 100 4.53 -0.20 -2.32
CA TRP A 100 5.88 0.24 -1.99
C TRP A 100 6.50 1.01 -3.16
N ASN A 101 7.37 1.97 -2.87
CA ASN A 101 8.11 2.68 -3.90
C ASN A 101 9.24 1.81 -4.51
N ASP A 102 9.70 2.17 -5.72
CA ASP A 102 10.73 1.41 -6.44
C ASP A 102 12.01 1.20 -5.62
N ALA A 103 12.50 2.24 -4.93
CA ALA A 103 13.71 2.14 -4.11
C ALA A 103 13.57 1.08 -3.00
N ALA A 104 12.43 1.03 -2.33
CA ALA A 104 12.13 0.03 -1.30
C ALA A 104 12.04 -1.38 -1.90
N LEU A 105 11.40 -1.51 -3.07
CA LEU A 105 11.27 -2.78 -3.78
C LEU A 105 12.63 -3.32 -4.23
N ARG A 106 13.51 -2.47 -4.81
CA ARG A 106 14.87 -2.87 -5.18
C ARG A 106 15.69 -3.32 -3.99
N ALA A 107 15.65 -2.55 -2.90
CA ALA A 107 16.37 -2.90 -1.68
C ALA A 107 15.90 -4.24 -1.11
N GLN A 108 14.58 -4.48 -1.09
CA GLN A 108 14.02 -5.74 -0.61
C GLN A 108 14.33 -6.92 -1.55
N PHE A 109 14.21 -6.71 -2.86
CA PHE A 109 14.56 -7.72 -3.87
C PHE A 109 16.02 -8.14 -3.73
N TYR A 110 16.93 -7.17 -3.71
CA TYR A 110 18.36 -7.44 -3.55
C TYR A 110 18.66 -8.12 -2.22
N LYS A 111 18.03 -7.69 -1.11
CA LYS A 111 18.23 -8.31 0.21
C LYS A 111 17.92 -9.80 0.20
N GLY A 112 16.82 -10.23 -0.43
CA GLY A 112 16.41 -11.62 -0.48
C GLY A 112 17.20 -12.50 -1.46
N LEU A 113 18.00 -11.93 -2.36
CA LEU A 113 18.83 -12.71 -3.29
C LEU A 113 19.89 -13.55 -2.55
N HIS A 114 20.18 -14.72 -3.12
CA HIS A 114 21.24 -15.58 -2.65
C HIS A 114 22.62 -14.93 -2.90
N TRP A 115 23.59 -15.19 -2.02
CA TRP A 115 24.90 -14.52 -2.04
C TRP A 115 25.63 -14.68 -3.38
N HIS A 116 25.50 -15.84 -4.03
CA HIS A 116 26.12 -16.09 -5.33
C HIS A 116 25.56 -15.18 -6.44
N VAL A 117 24.25 -14.93 -6.45
CA VAL A 117 23.62 -14.03 -7.41
C VAL A 117 24.02 -12.58 -7.13
N LYS A 118 24.10 -12.19 -5.84
CA LYS A 118 24.62 -10.87 -5.44
C LYS A 118 26.04 -10.64 -5.93
N GLN A 119 26.91 -11.66 -5.87
CA GLN A 119 28.27 -11.57 -6.37
C GLN A 119 28.31 -11.40 -7.89
N GLN A 120 27.48 -12.12 -8.64
CA GLN A 120 27.37 -11.95 -10.10
C GLN A 120 26.89 -10.55 -10.48
N LEU A 121 25.91 -10.01 -9.75
CA LEU A 121 25.43 -8.63 -9.94
C LEU A 121 26.51 -7.58 -9.65
N ALA A 122 27.34 -7.81 -8.63
CA ALA A 122 28.44 -6.90 -8.29
C ALA A 122 29.55 -6.86 -9.35
N GLN A 123 29.65 -7.87 -10.23
CA GLN A 123 30.61 -7.92 -11.32
C GLN A 123 30.12 -7.24 -12.60
N LYS A 124 28.84 -6.83 -12.68
CA LYS A 124 28.31 -6.11 -13.85
C LYS A 124 28.78 -4.65 -13.82
N GLU A 125 29.26 -4.17 -14.98
CA GLU A 125 29.67 -2.77 -15.17
C GLU A 125 28.50 -1.80 -14.97
N ASP A 126 27.33 -2.14 -15.50
CA ASP A 126 26.11 -1.35 -15.32
C ASP A 126 25.29 -1.86 -14.14
N GLN A 127 25.11 -0.99 -13.15
CA GLN A 127 24.23 -1.27 -12.02
C GLN A 127 22.77 -0.99 -12.41
N PRO A 128 21.84 -1.92 -12.09
CA PRO A 128 20.44 -1.76 -12.44
C PRO A 128 19.83 -0.55 -11.73
N GLN A 129 19.20 0.33 -12.52
CA GLN A 129 18.65 1.60 -12.03
C GLN A 129 17.20 1.50 -11.54
N ASP A 130 16.48 0.47 -11.98
CA ASP A 130 15.10 0.17 -11.61
C ASP A 130 14.95 -1.31 -11.22
N LEU A 131 13.78 -1.66 -10.70
CA LEU A 131 13.49 -3.04 -10.30
C LEU A 131 13.50 -4.03 -11.47
N GLU A 132 13.02 -3.65 -12.65
CA GLU A 132 12.90 -4.55 -13.80
C GLU A 132 14.28 -4.96 -14.32
N ALA A 133 15.19 -3.99 -14.44
CA ALA A 133 16.59 -4.22 -14.77
C ALA A 133 17.28 -5.10 -13.72
N LEU A 134 16.98 -4.90 -12.43
CA LEU A 134 17.54 -5.71 -11.35
C LEU A 134 17.07 -7.16 -11.41
N ILE A 135 15.77 -7.38 -11.66
CA ILE A 135 15.21 -8.72 -11.83
C ILE A 135 15.84 -9.41 -13.04
N THR A 136 15.89 -8.72 -14.18
CA THR A 136 16.49 -9.24 -15.42
C THR A 136 17.97 -9.57 -15.22
N ALA A 137 18.69 -8.76 -14.46
CA ALA A 137 20.10 -8.97 -14.22
C ALA A 137 20.40 -10.15 -13.28
N ALA A 138 19.43 -10.54 -12.43
CA ALA A 138 19.57 -11.58 -11.42
C ALA A 138 19.25 -12.99 -11.92
N ILE A 139 18.52 -13.10 -13.05
CA ILE A 139 18.14 -14.36 -13.71
C ILE A 139 19.20 -14.72 -14.75
#